data_AF-A0A437A2M7-F1
#
_entry.id   AF-A0A437A2M7-F1
#
_cell.length_a   1.000
_cell.length_b   1.000
_cell.length_c   1.000
_cell.angle_alpha   90.00
_cell.angle_beta   90.00
_cell.angle_gamma   90.00
#
_symmetry.space_group_name_H-M   'P 1'
#
loop_
_entity.id
_entity.type
_entity.pdbx_description
1 polymer ?
#
loop_
_entity_poly.entity_id
_entity_poly.type
_entity_poly.pdbx_seq_one_letter_code
_entity_poly.pdbx_strand_id
1 'polypeptide(L)'
;MENTQEPGSSTSLPLQLTDVESNFRKDLEDAIEQRSIGYEGVFVLTMYFESDDTNAMVDSKQLAKTMKELGLHDSNILEFSFPDDYDADIYWPHTIVLHVAAAARSFEGRMLFIFHFSGHSSSNKSKEVVLSGTNVHDKFMEVSWTGIDRFLLASDWGSIDLV
;
A
#
# COMPACT_ATOMS: atom_id res chain seq x y z
N MET A 1 15.90 -52.60 8.75
CA MET A 1 16.51 -51.48 9.50
C MET A 1 16.25 -50.24 8.66
N GLU A 2 15.08 -49.63 8.87
CA GLU A 2 14.69 -48.40 8.18
C GLU A 2 15.22 -47.22 8.98
N ASN A 3 15.92 -46.33 8.27
CA ASN A 3 16.61 -45.18 8.82
C ASN A 3 15.65 -43.99 8.71
N THR A 4 14.93 -43.68 9.79
CA THR A 4 14.04 -42.52 9.85
C THR A 4 14.86 -41.29 10.23
N GLN A 5 15.11 -40.43 9.25
CA GLN A 5 15.78 -39.14 9.43
C GLN A 5 14.71 -38.10 9.75
N GLU A 6 14.72 -37.54 10.97
CA GLU A 6 13.84 -36.44 11.35
C GLU A 6 14.21 -35.16 10.59
N PRO A 7 13.22 -34.37 10.10
CA PRO A 7 13.50 -33.07 9.51
C PRO A 7 13.82 -32.06 10.61
N GLY A 8 15.02 -31.47 10.51
CA GLY A 8 15.50 -30.46 11.45
C GLY A 8 14.57 -29.26 11.56
N SER A 9 14.32 -28.85 12.80
CA SER A 9 13.67 -27.59 13.14
C SER A 9 14.50 -26.42 12.61
N SER A 10 14.04 -25.79 11.53
CA SER A 10 14.56 -24.50 11.09
C SER A 10 14.11 -23.43 12.09
N THR A 11 14.93 -23.17 13.09
CA THR A 11 14.81 -22.00 13.97
C THR A 11 15.04 -20.76 13.10
N SER A 12 13.96 -20.12 12.64
CA SER A 12 14.04 -18.81 12.00
C SER A 12 14.61 -17.84 13.01
N LEU A 13 15.84 -17.36 12.77
CA LEU A 13 16.44 -16.30 13.58
C LEU A 13 15.51 -15.08 13.56
N PRO A 14 15.33 -14.37 14.69
CA PRO A 14 14.54 -13.15 14.72
C PRO A 14 15.11 -12.15 13.72
N LEU A 15 14.25 -11.64 12.82
CA LEU A 15 14.58 -10.61 11.85
C LEU A 15 15.15 -9.39 12.60
N GLN A 16 16.41 -9.06 12.33
CA GLN A 16 17.00 -7.80 12.80
C GLN A 16 16.57 -6.70 11.82
N LEU A 17 15.65 -5.85 12.27
CA LEU A 17 15.23 -4.66 11.54
C LEU A 17 16.37 -3.64 11.51
N THR A 18 16.48 -2.89 10.42
CA THR A 18 17.35 -1.71 10.36
C THR A 18 16.81 -0.60 11.27
N ASP A 19 17.65 0.39 11.61
CA ASP A 19 17.22 1.53 12.43
C ASP A 19 16.02 2.28 11.80
N VAL A 20 15.99 2.37 10.47
CA VAL A 20 14.89 3.01 9.72
C VAL A 20 13.60 2.20 9.86
N GLU A 21 13.66 0.89 9.68
CA GLU A 21 12.49 0.00 9.81
C GLU A 21 11.99 -0.06 11.25
N SER A 22 12.89 -0.03 12.22
CA SER A 22 12.53 0.03 13.65
C SER A 22 11.86 1.35 14.01
N ASN A 23 12.35 2.48 13.48
CA ASN A 23 11.73 3.78 13.72
C ASN A 23 10.35 3.88 13.05
N PHE A 24 10.24 3.42 11.79
CA PHE A 24 8.95 3.39 11.09
C PHE A 24 7.94 2.50 11.81
N ARG A 25 8.34 1.31 12.25
CA ARG A 25 7.50 0.42 13.05
C ARG A 25 7.01 1.12 14.31
N LYS A 26 7.91 1.77 15.04
CA LYS A 26 7.57 2.49 16.26
C LYS A 26 6.62 3.65 15.97
N ASP A 27 6.88 4.45 14.94
CA ASP A 27 6.00 5.56 14.57
C ASP A 27 4.61 5.06 14.17
N LEU A 28 4.53 3.90 13.50
CA LEU A 28 3.28 3.24 13.16
C LEU A 28 2.53 2.73 14.40
N GLU A 29 3.24 2.04 15.32
CA GLU A 29 2.69 1.58 16.60
C GLU A 29 2.21 2.77 17.44
N ASP A 30 3.00 3.84 17.55
CA ASP A 30 2.67 5.08 18.27
C ASP A 30 1.46 5.78 17.61
N ALA A 31 1.38 5.84 16.29
CA ALA A 31 0.24 6.41 15.57
C ALA A 31 -1.05 5.60 15.76
N ILE A 32 -0.93 4.27 15.87
CA ILE A 32 -2.02 3.38 16.21
C ILE A 32 -2.46 3.60 17.67
N GLU A 33 -1.52 3.63 18.62
CA GLU A 33 -1.79 3.82 20.06
C GLU A 33 -2.37 5.20 20.39
N GLN A 34 -1.99 6.25 19.65
CA GLN A 34 -2.58 7.59 19.78
C GLN A 34 -4.08 7.59 19.48
N ARG A 35 -4.57 6.62 18.71
CA ARG A 35 -6.00 6.38 18.56
C ARG A 35 -6.42 5.46 19.69
N SER A 36 -7.40 5.89 20.47
CA SER A 36 -7.93 5.16 21.64
C SER A 36 -8.65 3.85 21.30
N ILE A 37 -8.42 3.30 20.10
CA ILE A 37 -9.17 2.22 19.50
C ILE A 37 -8.20 1.34 18.71
N GLY A 38 -8.18 0.04 19.05
CA GLY A 38 -7.37 -0.94 18.34
C GLY A 38 -7.91 -1.24 16.95
N TYR A 39 -7.00 -1.51 16.02
CA TYR A 39 -7.32 -2.03 14.69
C TYR A 39 -7.27 -3.56 14.72
N GLU A 40 -8.29 -4.19 14.16
CA GLU A 40 -8.36 -5.65 14.03
C GLU A 40 -7.67 -6.11 12.74
N GLY A 41 -7.65 -5.26 11.72
CA GLY A 41 -6.98 -5.51 10.44
C GLY A 41 -6.10 -4.32 10.03
N VAL A 42 -4.92 -4.61 9.49
CA VAL A 42 -4.06 -3.63 8.81
C VAL A 42 -3.95 -4.04 7.35
N PHE A 43 -4.09 -3.07 6.45
CA PHE A 43 -3.91 -3.23 5.01
C PHE A 43 -2.94 -2.17 4.52
N VAL A 44 -2.09 -2.55 3.57
CA VAL A 44 -1.14 -1.63 2.93
C VAL A 44 -1.49 -1.56 1.46
N LEU A 45 -1.66 -0.35 0.96
CA LEU A 45 -1.82 -0.06 -0.45
C LEU A 45 -0.58 0.70 -0.92
N THR A 46 0.22 0.10 -1.78
CA THR A 46 1.43 0.73 -2.35
C THR A 46 1.34 0.81 -3.87
N MET A 47 1.67 1.95 -4.45
CA MET A 47 1.51 2.19 -5.88
C MET A 47 2.58 3.09 -6.49
N TYR A 48 2.83 2.86 -7.79
CA TYR A 48 3.75 3.63 -8.63
C TYR A 48 3.30 3.57 -10.09
N PHE A 49 3.82 4.48 -10.93
CA PHE A 49 3.67 4.42 -12.38
C PHE A 49 4.81 3.63 -13.02
N GLU A 50 4.52 2.75 -13.98
CA GLU A 50 5.56 1.97 -14.68
C GLU A 50 6.55 2.87 -15.45
N SER A 51 6.05 3.99 -15.94
CA SER A 51 6.81 5.04 -16.62
C SER A 51 7.67 5.90 -15.71
N ASP A 52 7.53 5.78 -14.39
CA ASP A 52 8.32 6.58 -13.46
C ASP A 52 9.83 6.35 -13.61
N ASP A 53 10.61 7.43 -13.63
CA ASP A 53 12.06 7.43 -13.79
C ASP A 53 12.83 7.70 -12.47
N THR A 54 12.15 7.68 -11.32
CA THR A 54 12.68 8.07 -10.00
C THR A 54 12.87 6.90 -9.03
N ASN A 55 12.93 5.66 -9.54
CA ASN A 55 12.98 4.42 -8.75
C ASN A 55 11.70 4.13 -7.94
N ALA A 56 10.55 4.73 -8.28
CA ALA A 56 9.31 4.53 -7.54
C ALA A 56 8.90 3.05 -7.34
N MET A 57 9.19 2.21 -8.34
CA MET A 57 9.00 0.76 -8.24
C MET A 57 9.81 0.15 -7.09
N VAL A 58 11.07 0.57 -6.94
CA VAL A 58 11.98 0.03 -5.92
C VAL A 58 11.47 0.39 -4.53
N ASP A 59 11.09 1.65 -4.33
CA ASP A 59 10.55 2.13 -3.06
C ASP A 59 9.25 1.42 -2.69
N SER A 60 8.35 1.27 -3.66
CA SER A 60 7.07 0.59 -3.45
C SER A 60 7.25 -0.88 -3.05
N LYS A 61 8.16 -1.59 -3.71
CA LYS A 61 8.52 -2.98 -3.39
C LYS A 61 9.23 -3.09 -2.05
N GLN A 62 10.10 -2.13 -1.72
CA GLN A 62 10.80 -2.12 -0.44
C GLN A 62 9.82 -1.90 0.71
N LEU A 63 8.85 -1.00 0.58
CA LEU A 63 7.79 -0.84 1.58
C LEU A 63 6.99 -2.13 1.75
N ALA A 64 6.52 -2.75 0.66
CA ALA A 64 5.79 -4.02 0.73
C ALA A 64 6.60 -5.10 1.47
N LYS A 65 7.89 -5.22 1.15
CA LYS A 65 8.81 -6.14 1.84
C LYS A 65 8.93 -5.83 3.33
N THR A 66 9.17 -4.57 3.69
CA THR A 66 9.28 -4.15 5.10
C THR A 66 7.98 -4.47 5.86
N MET A 67 6.80 -4.24 5.27
CA MET A 67 5.53 -4.58 5.92
C MET A 67 5.36 -6.08 6.18
N LYS A 68 5.84 -6.94 5.26
CA LYS A 68 5.88 -8.40 5.48
C LYS A 68 6.81 -8.77 6.62
N GLU A 69 7.99 -8.16 6.67
CA GLU A 69 8.98 -8.38 7.73
C GLU A 69 8.46 -7.90 9.11
N LEU A 70 7.58 -6.91 9.13
CA LEU A 70 6.84 -6.46 10.31
C LEU A 70 5.65 -7.36 10.68
N GLY A 71 5.40 -8.43 9.92
CA GLY A 71 4.40 -9.46 10.23
C GLY A 71 3.07 -9.31 9.48
N LEU A 72 2.98 -8.39 8.50
CA LEU A 72 1.79 -8.27 7.69
C LEU A 72 1.69 -9.41 6.67
N HIS A 73 0.53 -10.07 6.60
CA HIS A 73 0.31 -11.17 5.65
C HIS A 73 0.23 -10.66 4.21
N ASP A 74 0.68 -11.44 3.24
CA ASP A 74 0.69 -11.07 1.81
C ASP A 74 -0.69 -10.64 1.28
N SER A 75 -1.76 -11.27 1.75
CA SER A 75 -3.15 -10.92 1.36
C SER A 75 -3.57 -9.51 1.77
N ASN A 76 -2.84 -8.90 2.71
CA ASN A 76 -3.15 -7.58 3.23
C ASN A 76 -2.25 -6.50 2.60
N ILE A 77 -1.40 -6.88 1.64
CA ILE A 77 -0.51 -5.97 0.92
C ILE A 77 -0.99 -5.91 -0.53
N LEU A 78 -1.51 -4.75 -0.91
CA LEU A 78 -2.05 -4.46 -2.22
C LEU A 78 -1.03 -3.62 -2.98
N GLU A 79 -0.31 -4.26 -3.91
CA GLU A 79 0.71 -3.62 -4.74
C GLU A 79 0.14 -3.34 -6.13
N PHE A 80 0.14 -2.08 -6.58
CA PHE A 80 -0.32 -1.71 -7.92
C PHE A 80 0.76 -0.96 -8.71
N SER A 81 0.97 -1.39 -9.95
CA SER A 81 1.59 -0.56 -10.97
C SER A 81 0.52 0.06 -11.85
N PHE A 82 0.63 1.36 -12.13
CA PHE A 82 -0.14 2.01 -13.20
C PHE A 82 0.57 1.72 -14.52
N PRO A 83 -0.03 0.94 -15.43
CA PRO A 83 0.62 0.52 -16.65
C PRO A 83 0.69 1.67 -17.66
N ASP A 84 1.78 1.70 -18.43
CA ASP A 84 2.03 2.77 -19.42
C ASP A 84 1.09 2.73 -20.62
N ASP A 85 0.44 1.58 -20.82
CA ASP A 85 -0.49 1.38 -21.92
C ASP A 85 -1.97 1.62 -21.53
N TYR A 86 -2.25 2.21 -20.37
CA TYR A 86 -3.61 2.43 -19.88
C TYR A 86 -3.80 3.81 -19.25
N ASP A 87 -4.94 4.46 -19.48
CA ASP A 87 -5.22 5.77 -18.89
C ASP A 87 -5.44 5.67 -17.37
N ALA A 88 -4.72 6.48 -16.60
CA ALA A 88 -4.67 6.35 -15.14
C ALA A 88 -6.01 6.67 -14.47
N ASP A 89 -6.77 7.62 -15.05
CA ASP A 89 -8.10 8.00 -14.60
C ASP A 89 -9.15 6.90 -14.83
N ILE A 90 -8.91 5.98 -15.76
CA ILE A 90 -9.71 4.76 -15.96
C ILE A 90 -9.19 3.62 -15.08
N TYR A 91 -7.87 3.45 -14.97
CA TYR A 91 -7.26 2.37 -14.20
C TYR A 91 -7.58 2.46 -12.70
N TRP A 92 -7.56 3.69 -12.16
CA TRP A 92 -7.87 3.95 -10.76
C TRP A 92 -9.24 3.37 -10.33
N PRO A 93 -10.38 3.83 -10.90
CA PRO A 93 -11.70 3.36 -10.47
C PRO A 93 -12.00 1.91 -10.88
N HIS A 94 -11.47 1.41 -12.00
CA HIS A 94 -11.82 0.08 -12.50
C HIS A 94 -10.94 -1.05 -11.97
N THR A 95 -9.71 -0.74 -11.54
CA THR A 95 -8.79 -1.77 -11.03
C THR A 95 -8.56 -1.56 -9.55
N ILE A 96 -7.89 -0.46 -9.19
CA ILE A 96 -7.37 -0.26 -7.83
C ILE A 96 -8.51 -0.18 -6.82
N VAL A 97 -9.49 0.69 -7.12
CA VAL A 97 -10.69 0.88 -6.28
C VAL A 97 -11.44 -0.43 -6.05
N LEU A 98 -11.64 -1.26 -7.07
CA LEU A 98 -12.36 -2.53 -6.93
C LEU A 98 -11.62 -3.55 -6.05
N HIS A 99 -10.29 -3.61 -6.14
CA HIS A 99 -9.49 -4.53 -5.34
C HIS A 99 -9.42 -4.07 -3.88
N VAL A 100 -9.22 -2.77 -3.63
CA VAL A 100 -9.24 -2.22 -2.27
C VAL A 100 -10.63 -2.41 -1.64
N ALA A 101 -11.70 -2.18 -2.41
CA ALA A 101 -13.08 -2.45 -2.01
C ALA A 101 -13.31 -3.92 -1.61
N ALA A 102 -12.79 -4.85 -2.42
CA ALA A 102 -12.91 -6.28 -2.16
C ALA A 102 -12.14 -6.69 -0.90
N ALA A 103 -10.93 -6.15 -0.71
CA ALA A 103 -10.13 -6.37 0.50
C ALA A 103 -10.86 -5.84 1.75
N ALA A 104 -11.36 -4.60 1.71
CA ALA A 104 -12.11 -4.00 2.81
C ALA A 104 -13.35 -4.83 3.19
N ARG A 105 -14.08 -5.36 2.19
CA ARG A 105 -15.28 -6.20 2.43
C ARG A 105 -14.97 -7.61 2.89
N SER A 106 -13.74 -8.09 2.71
CA SER A 106 -13.33 -9.43 3.11
C SER A 106 -13.02 -9.55 4.61
N PHE A 107 -12.96 -8.41 5.31
CA PHE A 107 -12.59 -8.34 6.70
C PHE A 107 -13.74 -7.77 7.52
N GLU A 108 -14.08 -8.44 8.62
CA GLU A 108 -15.03 -7.94 9.60
C GLU A 108 -14.25 -7.29 10.73
N GLY A 109 -14.62 -6.07 11.13
CA GLY A 109 -13.97 -5.32 12.21
C GLY A 109 -13.32 -4.04 11.74
N ARG A 110 -12.65 -3.33 12.66
CA ARG A 110 -12.03 -2.05 12.35
C ARG A 110 -10.72 -2.25 11.60
N MET A 111 -10.58 -1.59 10.46
CA MET A 111 -9.41 -1.70 9.60
C MET A 111 -8.61 -0.40 9.56
N LEU A 112 -7.29 -0.55 9.52
CA LEU A 112 -6.35 0.49 9.16
C LEU A 112 -5.89 0.28 7.71
N PHE A 113 -6.06 1.29 6.86
CA PHE A 113 -5.44 1.32 5.53
C PHE A 113 -4.26 2.30 5.54
N ILE A 114 -3.07 1.79 5.20
CA ILE A 114 -1.86 2.57 4.99
C ILE A 114 -1.72 2.80 3.49
N PHE A 115 -1.81 4.06 3.05
CA PHE A 115 -1.64 4.44 1.65
C PHE A 115 -0.22 4.93 1.38
N HIS A 116 0.42 4.37 0.36
CA HIS A 116 1.74 4.79 -0.11
C HIS A 116 1.74 4.95 -1.63
N PHE A 117 2.21 6.10 -2.09
CA PHE A 117 2.56 6.34 -3.48
C PHE A 117 4.03 6.76 -3.55
N SER A 118 4.78 6.18 -4.49
CA SER A 118 6.09 6.68 -4.88
C SER A 118 6.08 7.08 -6.36
N GLY A 119 6.75 8.19 -6.68
CA GLY A 119 6.87 8.74 -8.03
C GLY A 119 6.61 10.24 -8.07
N HIS A 120 6.39 10.76 -9.28
CA HIS A 120 6.15 12.18 -9.48
C HIS A 120 4.80 12.65 -8.95
N SER A 121 4.80 13.85 -8.38
CA SER A 121 3.58 14.59 -8.09
C SER A 121 3.72 16.04 -8.53
N SER A 122 2.60 16.64 -8.91
CA SER A 122 2.53 18.05 -9.26
C SER A 122 1.27 18.69 -8.67
N SER A 123 1.17 20.02 -8.77
CA SER A 123 -0.05 20.73 -8.42
C SER A 123 -0.75 21.18 -9.70
N ASN A 124 -2.02 20.80 -9.87
CA ASN A 124 -2.80 21.26 -11.02
C ASN A 124 -3.22 22.74 -10.86
N LYS A 125 -3.94 23.28 -11.85
CA LYS A 125 -4.42 24.67 -11.85
C LYS A 125 -5.33 25.00 -10.66
N SER A 126 -6.00 23.99 -10.08
CA SER A 126 -6.84 24.10 -8.89
C SER A 126 -6.04 23.97 -7.58
N LYS A 127 -4.70 23.89 -7.64
CA LYS A 127 -3.78 23.64 -6.51
C LYS A 127 -4.00 22.30 -5.82
N GLU A 128 -4.57 21.34 -6.53
CA GLU A 128 -4.72 19.98 -6.05
C GLU A 128 -3.46 19.19 -6.38
N VAL A 129 -3.05 18.31 -5.46
CA VAL A 129 -1.99 17.34 -5.72
C VAL A 129 -2.47 16.35 -6.78
N VAL A 130 -1.64 16.11 -7.79
CA VAL A 130 -1.86 15.11 -8.83
C VAL A 130 -0.66 14.19 -8.83
N LEU A 131 -0.94 12.89 -8.79
CA LEU A 131 0.06 11.83 -8.94
C LEU A 131 0.23 11.58 -10.43
N SER A 132 1.47 11.48 -10.91
CA SER A 132 1.72 11.37 -12.34
C SER A 132 2.88 10.44 -12.69
N GLY A 133 2.77 9.76 -13.83
CA GLY A 133 3.91 9.06 -14.46
C GLY A 133 4.79 10.01 -15.27
N THR A 134 5.98 9.56 -15.68
CA THR A 134 6.86 10.34 -16.54
C THR A 134 6.36 10.24 -17.99
N ASN A 135 5.68 11.31 -18.44
CA ASN A 135 5.07 11.49 -19.78
C ASN A 135 5.47 10.45 -20.84
N VAL A 136 4.59 9.49 -21.09
CA VAL A 136 4.64 8.59 -22.24
C VAL A 136 3.57 9.06 -23.22
N HIS A 137 3.95 9.21 -24.50
CA HIS A 137 3.16 9.77 -25.59
C HIS A 137 1.62 9.59 -25.50
N ASP A 138 0.88 10.69 -25.67
CA ASP A 138 -0.57 10.78 -25.91
C ASP A 138 -1.54 10.24 -24.83
N LYS A 139 -1.08 9.85 -23.64
CA LYS A 139 -1.95 9.33 -22.56
C LYS A 139 -2.03 10.20 -21.31
N PHE A 140 -3.17 10.13 -20.62
CA PHE A 140 -3.39 10.82 -19.35
C PHE A 140 -2.87 9.95 -18.20
N MET A 141 -1.60 10.15 -17.85
CA MET A 141 -0.93 9.48 -16.73
C MET A 141 -1.06 10.32 -15.45
N GLU A 142 -2.28 10.72 -15.11
CA GLU A 142 -2.55 11.59 -13.96
C GLU A 142 -3.71 11.04 -13.12
N VAL A 143 -3.52 10.99 -11.81
CA VAL A 143 -4.58 10.70 -10.84
C VAL A 143 -4.67 11.84 -9.84
N SER A 144 -5.85 12.46 -9.76
CA SER A 144 -6.08 13.57 -8.85
C SER A 144 -6.20 13.08 -7.41
N TRP A 145 -5.61 13.80 -6.45
CA TRP A 145 -5.70 13.46 -5.04
C TRP A 145 -7.14 13.44 -4.54
N THR A 146 -8.02 14.33 -5.02
CA THR A 146 -9.45 14.31 -4.69
C THR A 146 -10.12 13.01 -5.13
N GLY A 147 -9.71 12.44 -6.25
CA GLY A 147 -10.21 11.14 -6.72
C GLY A 147 -9.81 10.00 -5.78
N ILE A 148 -8.62 10.09 -5.19
CA ILE A 148 -8.10 9.14 -4.20
C ILE A 148 -8.79 9.34 -2.85
N ASP A 149 -8.78 10.57 -2.35
CA ASP A 149 -9.36 10.99 -1.07
C ASP A 149 -10.85 10.64 -0.99
N ARG A 150 -11.63 10.99 -2.02
CA ARG A 150 -13.06 10.66 -2.06
C ARG A 150 -13.31 9.16 -2.00
N PHE A 151 -12.45 8.33 -2.60
CA PHE A 151 -12.58 6.88 -2.53
C PHE A 151 -12.23 6.36 -1.14
N LEU A 152 -11.07 6.75 -0.61
CA LEU A 152 -10.58 6.29 0.69
C LEU A 152 -11.51 6.74 1.84
N LEU A 153 -12.10 7.93 1.73
CA LEU A 153 -13.01 8.51 2.72
C LEU A 153 -14.51 8.25 2.46
N ALA A 154 -14.86 7.55 1.37
CA ALA A 154 -16.27 7.27 1.10
C ALA A 154 -16.89 6.52 2.29
N SER A 155 -17.96 7.07 2.85
CA SER A 155 -18.44 6.72 4.20
C SER A 155 -19.17 5.37 4.30
N ASP A 156 -19.17 4.56 3.24
CA ASP A 156 -20.03 3.38 3.09
C ASP A 156 -19.25 2.06 2.93
N TRP A 157 -18.01 2.04 3.42
CA TRP A 157 -17.17 0.82 3.45
C TRP A 157 -17.44 -0.07 4.67
N GLY A 158 -18.17 0.43 5.68
CA GLY A 158 -18.24 -0.18 7.01
C GLY A 158 -17.02 0.21 7.86
N SER A 159 -17.05 1.41 8.46
CA SER A 159 -16.09 1.86 9.50
C SER A 159 -14.58 1.73 9.16
N ILE A 160 -14.09 2.57 8.24
CA ILE A 160 -12.66 2.73 7.95
C ILE A 160 -12.15 4.02 8.60
N ASP A 161 -11.04 3.92 9.34
CA ASP A 161 -10.25 5.04 9.83
C ASP A 161 -8.94 5.10 9.00
N LEU A 162 -8.69 6.21 8.29
CA LEU A 162 -7.44 6.45 7.56
C LEU A 162 -6.40 7.08 8.49
N VAL A 163 -5.13 6.68 8.37
CA VAL A 163 -3.95 7.30 9.03
C VAL A 163 -3.03 7.85 7.95
#